data_AF-A0A892IGJ6-F1
#
_entry.id   AF-A0A892IGJ6-F1
#
_cell.length_a   1.000
_cell.length_b   1.000
_cell.length_c   1.000
_cell.angle_alpha   90.00
_cell.angle_beta   90.00
_cell.angle_gamma   90.00
#
_symmetry.space_group_name_H-M   'P 1'
#
loop_
_entity.id
_entity.type
_entity.pdbx_description
1 polymer ?
#
loop_
_entity_poly.entity_id
_entity_poly.type
_entity_poly.pdbx_seq_one_letter_code
_entity_poly.pdbx_strand_id
1 'polypeptide(L)'
;MSSPASPTRLRVLLVTDTDKPIGELGDALARLGYEMLNDVATPARLPAAVEEQRPDVVIIDTDSPSRDTLEQLAVMHATAPRPVLMFSHDADQALIHAAVGAGVSAYLVEGLSAERLAPILEVALARFSHDDALRRRLADVERELAERKLIDRAKRLLMDQRRLSEHDAYAMLRKRAMDQGLRIVDVARQLLDTPSRT
;
A
#
# COMPACT_ATOMS: atom_id res chain seq x y z
N MET A 1 -14.50 -10.81 -34.75
CA MET A 1 -15.52 -10.63 -33.70
C MET A 1 -14.80 -10.69 -32.37
N SER A 2 -14.48 -9.54 -31.78
CA SER A 2 -13.81 -9.48 -30.48
C SER A 2 -14.86 -9.70 -29.40
N SER A 3 -14.68 -10.76 -28.60
CA SER A 3 -15.50 -11.02 -27.42
C SER A 3 -15.42 -9.82 -26.46
N PRO A 4 -16.53 -9.37 -25.84
CA PRO A 4 -16.46 -8.34 -24.81
C PRO A 4 -15.65 -8.89 -23.63
N ALA A 5 -14.70 -8.10 -23.12
CA ALA A 5 -13.98 -8.43 -21.90
C ALA A 5 -15.01 -8.66 -20.77
N SER A 6 -15.06 -9.87 -20.22
CA SER A 6 -15.83 -10.16 -19.03
C SER A 6 -15.45 -9.16 -17.94
N PRO A 7 -16.39 -8.66 -17.11
CA PRO A 7 -16.04 -7.80 -15.99
C PRO A 7 -15.02 -8.53 -15.13
N THR A 8 -13.85 -7.91 -14.92
CA THR A 8 -12.76 -8.49 -14.13
C THR A 8 -13.29 -8.77 -12.73
N ARG A 9 -13.44 -10.05 -12.38
CA ARG A 9 -13.81 -10.47 -11.03
C ARG A 9 -12.64 -10.16 -10.10
N LEU A 10 -12.93 -9.58 -8.94
CA LEU A 10 -11.91 -9.33 -7.93
C LEU A 10 -11.41 -10.67 -7.38
N ARG A 11 -10.10 -10.81 -7.33
CA ARG A 11 -9.41 -12.05 -6.95
C ARG A 11 -9.15 -12.06 -5.46
N VAL A 12 -9.60 -13.09 -4.76
CA VAL A 12 -9.55 -13.20 -3.30
C VAL A 12 -8.55 -14.30 -2.93
N LEU A 13 -7.53 -13.93 -2.17
CA LEU A 13 -6.62 -14.89 -1.54
C LEU A 13 -7.16 -15.25 -0.15
N LEU A 14 -7.37 -16.54 0.09
CA LEU A 14 -7.63 -17.05 1.43
C LEU A 14 -6.30 -17.46 2.08
N VAL A 15 -6.11 -17.00 3.31
CA VAL A 15 -5.02 -17.41 4.18
C VAL A 15 -5.64 -17.99 5.44
N THR A 16 -5.33 -19.24 5.76
CA THR A 16 -5.87 -19.86 6.96
C THR A 16 -4.89 -20.83 7.58
N ASP A 17 -4.94 -20.94 8.91
CA ASP A 17 -4.27 -21.96 9.71
C ASP A 17 -5.29 -22.90 10.38
N THR A 18 -6.55 -22.85 9.95
CA THR A 18 -7.65 -23.67 10.47
C THR A 18 -8.08 -24.74 9.46
N ASP A 19 -8.62 -25.85 9.95
CA ASP A 19 -9.13 -26.95 9.12
C ASP A 19 -10.56 -26.70 8.59
N LYS A 20 -11.04 -25.44 8.56
CA LYS A 20 -12.42 -25.13 8.20
C LYS A 20 -12.72 -25.40 6.72
N PRO A 21 -13.95 -25.82 6.36
CA PRO A 21 -14.32 -26.07 4.98
C PRO A 21 -14.29 -24.79 4.14
N ILE A 22 -13.46 -24.76 3.10
CA ILE A 22 -13.31 -23.62 2.18
C ILE A 22 -14.46 -23.54 1.17
N GLY A 23 -15.17 -24.66 0.92
CA GLY A 23 -16.17 -24.76 -0.15
C GLY A 23 -17.31 -23.75 -0.04
N GLU A 24 -17.90 -23.61 1.15
CA GLU A 24 -19.01 -22.67 1.37
C GLU A 24 -18.59 -21.21 1.16
N LEU A 25 -17.35 -20.87 1.52
CA LEU A 25 -16.77 -19.55 1.29
C LEU A 25 -16.58 -19.28 -0.20
N GLY A 26 -15.99 -20.24 -0.92
CA GLY A 26 -15.77 -20.14 -2.37
C GLY A 26 -17.08 -19.90 -3.12
N ASP A 27 -18.12 -20.66 -2.78
CA ASP A 27 -19.45 -20.50 -3.38
C ASP A 27 -20.08 -19.13 -3.04
N ALA A 28 -19.91 -18.65 -1.81
CA ALA A 28 -20.38 -17.33 -1.40
C ALA A 28 -19.68 -16.22 -2.17
N LEU A 29 -18.35 -16.27 -2.28
CA LEU A 29 -17.55 -15.33 -3.05
C LEU A 29 -17.94 -15.35 -4.54
N ALA A 30 -18.13 -16.54 -5.12
CA ALA A 30 -18.56 -16.69 -6.51
C ALA A 30 -19.93 -16.06 -6.77
N ARG A 31 -20.91 -16.23 -5.86
CA ARG A 31 -22.23 -15.57 -5.94
C ARG A 31 -22.12 -14.05 -5.87
N LEU A 32 -21.14 -13.54 -5.13
CA LEU A 32 -20.86 -12.11 -5.01
C LEU A 32 -20.01 -11.56 -6.17
N GLY A 33 -19.62 -12.39 -7.14
CA GLY A 33 -18.83 -11.97 -8.30
C GLY A 33 -17.31 -11.90 -8.04
N TYR A 34 -16.83 -12.46 -6.94
CA TYR A 34 -15.42 -12.60 -6.63
C TYR A 34 -14.88 -13.95 -7.11
N GLU A 35 -13.59 -14.02 -7.41
CA GLU A 35 -12.88 -15.25 -7.74
C GLU A 35 -11.96 -15.62 -6.59
N MET A 36 -12.23 -16.74 -5.91
CA MET A 36 -11.32 -17.26 -4.89
C MET A 36 -10.15 -17.96 -5.57
N LEU A 37 -8.93 -17.60 -5.18
CA LEU A 37 -7.71 -18.23 -5.68
C LEU A 37 -7.54 -19.62 -5.08
N ASN A 38 -7.09 -20.57 -5.90
CA ASN A 38 -7.03 -21.98 -5.53
C ASN A 38 -5.92 -22.30 -4.52
N ASP A 39 -4.92 -21.44 -4.40
CA ASP A 39 -3.77 -21.66 -3.53
C ASP A 39 -3.98 -20.91 -2.20
N VAL A 40 -4.34 -21.68 -1.18
CA VAL A 40 -4.49 -21.20 0.19
C VAL A 40 -3.11 -21.06 0.81
N ALA A 41 -2.76 -19.85 1.20
CA ALA A 41 -1.46 -19.60 1.81
C ALA A 41 -1.53 -19.78 3.34
N THR A 42 -0.41 -20.18 3.93
CA THR A 42 -0.22 -20.01 5.37
C THR A 42 0.16 -18.55 5.67
N PRO A 43 -0.12 -18.04 6.89
CA PRO A 43 0.25 -16.67 7.27
C PRO A 43 1.73 -16.31 7.00
N ALA A 44 2.64 -17.26 7.20
CA ALA A 44 4.07 -17.08 6.97
C ALA A 44 4.44 -16.87 5.48
N ARG A 45 3.61 -17.32 4.54
CA ARG A 45 3.82 -17.17 3.09
C ARG A 45 3.06 -15.98 2.50
N LEU A 46 2.39 -15.19 3.33
CA LEU A 46 1.49 -14.13 2.88
C LEU A 46 2.17 -13.14 1.89
N PRO A 47 3.35 -12.56 2.15
CA PRO A 47 3.95 -11.61 1.22
C PRO A 47 4.28 -12.24 -0.14
N ALA A 48 4.83 -13.46 -0.13
CA ALA A 48 5.18 -14.18 -1.36
C ALA A 48 3.93 -14.56 -2.16
N ALA A 49 2.89 -15.06 -1.51
CA ALA A 49 1.62 -15.40 -2.17
C ALA A 49 0.95 -14.17 -2.81
N VAL A 50 1.02 -13.01 -2.14
CA VAL A 50 0.49 -11.75 -2.70
C VAL A 50 1.29 -11.28 -3.91
N GLU A 51 2.61 -11.43 -3.89
CA GLU A 51 3.46 -11.08 -5.03
C GLU A 51 3.24 -11.99 -6.23
N GLU A 52 3.21 -13.31 -6.01
CA GLU A 52 3.04 -14.34 -7.03
C GLU A 52 1.64 -14.30 -7.63
N GLN A 53 0.62 -14.28 -6.77
CA GLN A 53 -0.76 -14.43 -7.21
C GLN A 53 -1.45 -13.10 -7.47
N ARG A 54 -0.95 -11.97 -6.96
CA ARG A 54 -1.55 -10.63 -7.13
C ARG A 54 -3.06 -10.57 -6.83
N PRO A 55 -3.52 -10.98 -5.64
CA PRO A 55 -4.93 -10.90 -5.26
C PRO A 55 -5.38 -9.46 -5.09
N ASP A 56 -6.65 -9.18 -5.36
CA ASP A 56 -7.26 -7.87 -5.11
C ASP A 56 -7.71 -7.72 -3.65
N VAL A 57 -8.03 -8.81 -2.97
CA VAL A 57 -8.45 -8.85 -1.56
C VAL A 57 -7.80 -10.05 -0.86
N VAL A 58 -7.41 -9.87 0.40
CA VAL A 58 -6.92 -10.96 1.26
C VAL A 58 -7.92 -11.21 2.38
N ILE A 59 -8.31 -12.47 2.57
CA ILE A 59 -9.08 -12.93 3.73
C ILE A 59 -8.16 -13.81 4.56
N ILE A 60 -8.03 -13.49 5.84
CA ILE A 60 -7.31 -14.29 6.83
C ILE A 60 -8.35 -14.89 7.77
N ASP A 61 -8.37 -16.21 7.89
CA ASP A 61 -9.16 -16.92 8.89
C ASP A 61 -8.22 -17.69 9.83
N THR A 62 -8.16 -17.25 11.08
CA THR A 62 -7.27 -17.83 12.10
C THR A 62 -8.00 -17.98 13.42
N ASP A 63 -7.54 -18.83 14.33
CA ASP A 63 -8.10 -18.88 15.68
C ASP A 63 -7.67 -17.69 16.53
N SER A 64 -6.38 -17.32 16.44
CA SER A 64 -5.81 -16.13 17.05
C SER A 64 -4.57 -15.70 16.24
N PRO A 65 -4.50 -14.45 15.77
CA PRO A 65 -3.38 -13.99 14.95
C PRO A 65 -2.10 -13.91 15.79
N SER A 66 -1.09 -14.64 15.33
CA SER A 66 0.24 -14.56 15.90
C SER A 66 0.93 -13.22 15.59
N ARG A 67 1.91 -12.85 16.41
CA ARG A 67 2.76 -11.68 16.14
C ARG A 67 3.45 -11.77 14.78
N ASP A 68 3.91 -12.96 14.39
CA ASP A 68 4.55 -13.17 13.08
C ASP A 68 3.56 -12.90 11.94
N THR A 69 2.32 -13.38 12.03
CA THR A 69 1.25 -13.07 11.08
C THR A 69 1.05 -11.56 10.90
N LEU A 70 1.00 -10.81 12.01
CA LEU A 70 0.84 -9.37 11.98
C LEU A 70 2.07 -8.64 11.41
N GLU A 71 3.28 -9.15 11.67
CA GLU A 71 4.51 -8.62 11.08
C GLU A 71 4.55 -8.84 9.56
N GLN A 72 4.20 -10.04 9.08
CA GLN A 72 4.08 -10.34 7.64
C GLN A 72 3.03 -9.44 6.96
N LEU A 73 1.90 -9.20 7.63
CA LEU A 73 0.88 -8.27 7.18
C LEU A 73 1.39 -6.85 7.05
N ALA A 74 2.11 -6.36 8.06
CA ALA A 74 2.67 -5.01 8.04
C ALA A 74 3.68 -4.84 6.90
N VAL A 75 4.52 -5.85 6.65
CA VAL A 75 5.47 -5.87 5.52
C VAL A 75 4.73 -5.83 4.18
N MET A 76 3.74 -6.71 3.99
CA MET A 76 2.92 -6.73 2.77
C MET A 76 2.20 -5.40 2.57
N HIS A 77 1.63 -4.84 3.63
CA HIS A 77 0.90 -3.59 3.59
C HIS A 77 1.78 -2.39 3.22
N ALA A 78 3.05 -2.39 3.63
CA ALA A 78 4.00 -1.33 3.28
C ALA A 78 4.47 -1.41 1.81
N THR A 79 4.58 -2.61 1.23
CA THR A 79 5.13 -2.82 -0.13
C THR A 79 4.06 -2.92 -1.20
N ALA A 80 2.97 -3.63 -0.91
CA ALA A 80 1.87 -3.92 -1.82
C ALA A 80 0.54 -3.92 -1.04
N PRO A 81 0.05 -2.74 -0.61
CA PRO A 81 -1.16 -2.65 0.19
C PRO A 81 -2.36 -3.29 -0.52
N ARG A 82 -3.10 -4.12 0.20
CA ARG A 82 -4.37 -4.73 -0.22
C ARG A 82 -5.41 -4.59 0.89
N PRO A 83 -6.71 -4.55 0.56
CA PRO A 83 -7.77 -4.78 1.52
C PRO A 83 -7.59 -6.13 2.21
N VAL A 84 -7.52 -6.13 3.53
CA VAL A 84 -7.37 -7.34 4.34
C VAL A 84 -8.56 -7.46 5.29
N LEU A 85 -9.24 -8.59 5.24
CA LEU A 85 -10.26 -8.99 6.21
C LEU A 85 -9.65 -10.08 7.09
N MET A 86 -9.74 -9.92 8.40
CA MET A 86 -9.26 -10.91 9.37
C MET A 86 -10.43 -11.40 10.21
N PHE A 87 -10.65 -12.71 10.18
CA PHE A 87 -11.61 -13.42 11.00
C PHE A 87 -10.83 -14.19 12.07
N SER A 88 -11.25 -14.02 13.32
CA SER A 88 -10.58 -14.56 14.50
C SER A 88 -11.57 -14.84 15.61
N HIS A 89 -11.27 -15.83 16.47
CA HIS A 89 -12.03 -16.06 17.70
C HIS A 89 -11.50 -15.24 18.88
N ASP A 90 -10.37 -14.55 18.69
CA ASP A 90 -9.72 -13.76 19.71
C ASP A 90 -10.31 -12.34 19.82
N ALA A 91 -10.87 -12.05 20.99
CA ALA A 91 -11.50 -10.78 21.34
C ALA A 91 -10.57 -9.80 22.08
N ASP A 92 -9.29 -10.16 22.25
CA ASP A 92 -8.33 -9.30 22.95
C ASP A 92 -8.16 -7.97 22.20
N GLN A 93 -8.48 -6.88 22.90
CA GLN A 93 -8.39 -5.52 22.34
C GLN A 93 -6.98 -5.16 21.90
N ALA A 94 -5.94 -5.59 22.62
CA ALA A 94 -4.56 -5.30 22.25
C ALA A 94 -4.20 -5.92 20.90
N LEU A 95 -4.69 -7.13 20.66
CA LEU A 95 -4.47 -7.87 19.42
C LEU A 95 -5.32 -7.30 18.27
N ILE A 96 -6.56 -6.89 18.52
CA ILE A 96 -7.39 -6.14 17.55
C ILE A 96 -6.68 -4.85 17.12
N HIS A 97 -6.16 -4.08 18.09
CA HIS A 97 -5.41 -2.85 17.81
C HIS A 97 -4.13 -3.13 17.02
N ALA A 98 -3.40 -4.19 17.36
CA ALA A 98 -2.21 -4.60 16.64
C ALA A 98 -2.54 -4.99 15.18
N ALA A 99 -3.63 -5.72 14.96
CA ALA A 99 -4.09 -6.11 13.63
C ALA A 99 -4.46 -4.90 12.76
N VAL A 100 -5.22 -3.94 13.31
CA VAL A 100 -5.52 -2.68 12.63
C VAL A 100 -4.24 -1.89 12.32
N GLY A 101 -3.30 -1.83 13.28
CA GLY A 101 -1.99 -1.20 13.10
C GLY A 101 -1.13 -1.86 12.02
N ALA A 102 -1.29 -3.17 11.81
CA ALA A 102 -0.62 -3.93 10.75
C ALA A 102 -1.26 -3.74 9.36
N GLY A 103 -2.37 -3.01 9.24
CA GLY A 103 -3.03 -2.70 7.97
C GLY A 103 -4.27 -3.52 7.67
N VAL A 104 -4.84 -4.23 8.65
CA VAL A 104 -6.12 -4.93 8.50
C VAL A 104 -7.26 -3.92 8.30
N SER A 105 -8.05 -4.12 7.24
CA SER A 105 -9.19 -3.26 6.88
C SER A 105 -10.42 -3.58 7.72
N ALA A 106 -10.66 -4.83 8.05
CA ALA A 106 -11.72 -5.25 8.96
C ALA A 106 -11.26 -6.44 9.82
N TYR A 107 -11.44 -6.35 11.13
CA TYR A 107 -11.21 -7.44 12.07
C TYR A 107 -12.54 -7.89 12.64
N LEU A 108 -12.81 -9.19 12.60
CA LEU A 108 -14.06 -9.78 13.06
C LEU A 108 -13.77 -10.84 14.11
N VAL A 109 -14.33 -10.62 15.30
CA VAL A 109 -14.24 -11.51 16.48
C VAL A 109 -15.28 -12.63 16.37
N GLU A 110 -15.49 -13.18 15.18
CA GLU A 110 -16.41 -14.28 14.95
C GLU A 110 -15.92 -15.06 13.73
N GLY A 111 -16.19 -16.37 13.72
CA GLY A 111 -15.84 -17.22 12.58
C GLY A 111 -16.41 -16.71 11.25
N LEU A 112 -15.72 -17.06 10.17
CA LEU A 112 -16.10 -16.75 8.81
C LEU A 112 -17.51 -17.30 8.49
N SER A 113 -18.44 -16.41 8.14
CA SER A 113 -19.81 -16.75 7.73
C SER A 113 -20.14 -16.14 6.37
N ALA A 114 -20.58 -16.97 5.43
CA ALA A 114 -20.91 -16.60 4.07
C ALA A 114 -21.98 -15.48 3.98
N GLU A 115 -22.99 -15.51 4.85
CA GLU A 115 -24.11 -14.56 4.82
C GLU A 115 -23.69 -13.13 5.17
N ARG A 116 -22.66 -12.98 6.01
CA ARG A 116 -22.18 -11.67 6.47
C ARG A 116 -21.07 -11.11 5.60
N LEU A 117 -20.49 -11.94 4.73
CA LEU A 117 -19.29 -11.60 3.97
C LEU A 117 -19.49 -10.40 3.04
N ALA A 118 -20.65 -10.28 2.39
CA ALA A 118 -20.93 -9.20 1.44
C ALA A 118 -20.83 -7.79 2.06
N PRO A 119 -21.60 -7.45 3.12
CA PRO A 119 -21.51 -6.12 3.73
C PRO A 119 -20.14 -5.86 4.36
N ILE A 120 -19.47 -6.88 4.91
CA ILE A 120 -18.12 -6.73 5.47
C ILE A 120 -17.10 -6.38 4.39
N LEU A 121 -17.15 -7.09 3.25
CA LEU A 121 -16.28 -6.82 2.10
C LEU A 121 -16.48 -5.40 1.58
N GLU A 122 -17.73 -4.96 1.43
CA GLU A 122 -18.03 -3.60 0.96
C GLU A 122 -17.40 -2.53 1.88
N VAL A 123 -17.59 -2.66 3.19
CA VAL A 123 -17.01 -1.75 4.19
C VAL A 123 -15.47 -1.81 4.17
N ALA A 124 -14.89 -3.01 4.10
CA ALA A 124 -13.44 -3.19 4.08
C ALA A 124 -12.79 -2.58 2.82
N LEU A 125 -13.41 -2.76 1.65
CA LEU A 125 -12.96 -2.17 0.39
C LEU A 125 -13.04 -0.64 0.44
N ALA A 126 -14.16 -0.09 0.93
CA ALA A 126 -14.34 1.35 1.08
C ALA A 126 -13.30 1.96 2.04
N ARG A 127 -13.08 1.31 3.20
CA ARG A 127 -12.07 1.74 4.18
C ARG A 127 -10.67 1.71 3.60
N PHE A 128 -10.29 0.61 2.94
CA PHE A 128 -9.00 0.50 2.28
C PHE A 128 -8.80 1.60 1.23
N SER A 129 -9.79 1.84 0.37
CA SER A 129 -9.72 2.89 -0.64
C SER A 129 -9.56 4.28 -0.02
N HIS A 130 -10.23 4.54 1.10
CA HIS A 130 -10.10 5.81 1.82
C HIS A 130 -8.70 5.99 2.41
N ASP A 131 -8.20 4.96 3.11
CA ASP A 131 -6.89 4.98 3.75
C ASP A 131 -5.75 5.08 2.71
N ASP A 132 -5.86 4.36 1.59
CA ASP A 132 -4.90 4.45 0.49
C ASP A 132 -4.89 5.85 -0.15
N ALA A 133 -6.06 6.46 -0.35
CA ALA A 133 -6.15 7.82 -0.86
C ALA A 133 -5.48 8.83 0.09
N LEU A 134 -5.65 8.68 1.41
CA LEU A 134 -4.98 9.52 2.40
C LEU A 134 -3.47 9.31 2.39
N ARG A 135 -2.99 8.06 2.31
CA ARG A 135 -1.55 7.76 2.22
C ARG A 135 -0.90 8.35 0.99
N ARG A 136 -1.55 8.24 -0.17
CA ARG A 136 -1.05 8.85 -1.42
C ARG A 136 -0.95 10.37 -1.30
N ARG A 137 -1.96 11.02 -0.73
CA ARG A 137 -1.92 12.48 -0.48
C ARG A 137 -0.79 12.87 0.48
N LEU A 138 -0.59 12.10 1.55
CA LEU A 138 0.51 12.33 2.49
C LEU A 138 1.86 12.19 1.78
N ALA A 139 2.06 11.10 1.02
CA ALA A 139 3.28 10.87 0.26
C ALA A 139 3.56 11.99 -0.77
N ASP A 140 2.52 12.51 -1.42
CA ASP A 140 2.63 13.62 -2.36
C ASP A 140 3.10 14.91 -1.66
N VAL A 141 2.53 15.23 -0.49
CA VAL A 141 2.91 16.40 0.32
C VAL A 141 4.34 16.26 0.86
N GLU A 142 4.69 15.09 1.39
CA GLU A 142 6.05 14.83 1.88
C GLU A 142 7.08 14.94 0.76
N ARG A 143 6.75 14.42 -0.43
CA ARG A 143 7.58 14.57 -1.62
C ARG A 143 7.75 16.04 -1.99
N GLU A 144 6.68 16.82 -2.09
CA GLU A 144 6.75 18.26 -2.41
C GLU A 144 7.63 19.03 -1.41
N LEU A 145 7.47 18.75 -0.12
CA LEU A 145 8.28 19.36 0.93
C LEU A 145 9.77 18.99 0.79
N ALA A 146 10.07 17.72 0.51
CA ALA A 146 11.43 17.26 0.27
C ALA A 146 12.05 17.91 -0.97
N GLU A 147 11.30 18.01 -2.06
CA GLU A 147 11.74 18.68 -3.29
C GLU A 147 12.03 20.18 -3.03
N ARG A 148 11.16 20.87 -2.28
CA ARG A 148 11.38 22.27 -1.88
C ARG A 148 12.65 22.45 -1.06
N LYS A 149 12.89 21.58 -0.06
CA LYS A 149 14.11 21.60 0.76
C LYS A 149 15.38 21.44 -0.09
N LEU A 150 15.36 20.57 -1.09
CA LEU A 150 16.47 20.37 -2.01
C LEU A 150 16.74 21.62 -2.85
N ILE A 151 15.70 22.22 -3.41
CA ILE A 151 15.82 23.47 -4.19
C ILE A 151 16.38 24.59 -3.32
N ASP A 152 15.87 24.77 -2.10
CA ASP A 152 16.35 25.81 -1.17
C ASP A 152 17.81 25.59 -0.75
N ARG A 153 18.26 24.34 -0.62
CA ARG A 153 19.66 24.02 -0.36
C ARG A 153 20.56 24.31 -1.57
N ALA A 154 20.11 23.98 -2.78
CA ALA A 154 20.84 24.27 -4.01
C ALA A 154 20.94 25.78 -4.29
N LYS A 155 19.86 26.54 -4.03
CA LYS A 155 19.88 28.01 -4.08
C LYS A 155 20.94 28.57 -3.15
N ARG A 156 20.95 28.15 -1.88
CA ARG A 156 21.97 28.58 -0.90
C ARG A 156 23.39 28.31 -1.37
N LEU A 157 23.66 27.11 -1.89
CA LEU A 157 24.97 26.78 -2.43
C LEU A 157 25.39 27.70 -3.59
N LEU A 158 24.46 28.01 -4.51
CA LEU A 158 24.71 28.94 -5.61
C LEU A 158 24.93 30.38 -5.13
N MET A 159 24.16 30.82 -4.14
CA MET A 159 24.33 32.13 -3.51
C MET A 159 25.72 32.26 -2.90
N ASP A 160 26.17 31.25 -2.15
CA ASP A 160 27.48 31.25 -1.48
C ASP A 160 28.63 31.17 -2.50
N GLN A 161 28.57 30.25 -3.46
CA GLN A 161 29.66 30.01 -4.42
C GLN A 161 29.80 31.10 -5.48
N ARG A 162 28.68 31.70 -5.91
CA ARG A 162 28.65 32.65 -7.04
C ARG A 162 28.23 34.06 -6.64
N ARG A 163 28.04 34.31 -5.34
CA ARG A 163 27.58 35.60 -4.79
C ARG A 163 26.30 36.10 -5.47
N LEU A 164 25.38 35.19 -5.73
CA LEU A 164 24.10 35.50 -6.37
C LEU A 164 23.05 35.90 -5.34
N SER A 165 22.09 36.72 -5.74
CA SER A 165 20.85 36.89 -4.98
C SER A 165 20.03 35.58 -5.02
N GLU A 166 19.07 35.42 -4.10
CA GLU A 166 18.16 34.27 -4.12
C GLU A 166 17.39 34.18 -5.45
N HIS A 167 16.94 35.34 -5.96
CA HIS A 167 16.24 35.45 -7.24
C HIS A 167 17.11 34.93 -8.39
N ASP A 168 18.37 35.35 -8.47
CA ASP A 168 19.28 34.95 -9.55
C ASP A 168 19.69 33.49 -9.43
N ALA A 169 19.86 32.98 -8.21
CA ALA A 169 20.12 31.56 -7.96
C ALA A 169 18.95 30.69 -8.44
N TYR A 170 17.71 31.08 -8.14
CA TYR A 170 16.52 30.37 -8.63
C TYR A 170 16.38 30.46 -10.16
N ALA A 171 16.57 31.65 -10.74
CA ALA A 171 16.56 31.85 -12.19
C ALA A 171 17.60 30.97 -12.89
N MET A 172 18.78 30.82 -12.29
CA MET A 172 19.83 29.94 -12.80
C MET A 172 19.45 28.46 -12.75
N LEU A 173 18.89 27.98 -11.64
CA LEU A 173 18.38 26.59 -11.53
C LEU A 173 17.29 26.32 -12.57
N ARG A 174 16.33 27.25 -12.71
CA ARG A 174 15.24 27.15 -13.68
C ARG A 174 15.75 27.13 -15.12
N LYS A 175 16.71 28.01 -15.46
CA LYS A 175 17.33 28.05 -16.79
C LYS A 175 18.02 26.73 -17.12
N ARG A 176 18.84 26.21 -16.20
CA ARG A 176 19.50 24.90 -16.38
C ARG A 176 18.51 23.75 -16.54
N ALA A 177 17.42 23.75 -15.78
CA ALA A 177 16.36 22.75 -15.88
C ALA A 177 15.70 22.79 -17.27
N MET A 178 15.41 23.99 -17.78
CA MET A 178 14.85 24.19 -19.12
C MET A 178 15.82 23.75 -20.23
N ASP A 179 17.09 24.14 -20.13
CA ASP A 179 18.14 23.79 -21.12
C ASP A 179 18.37 22.26 -21.21
N GLN A 180 18.12 21.53 -20.11
CA GLN A 180 18.31 20.08 -20.02
C GLN A 180 17.02 19.26 -20.15
N GLY A 181 15.84 19.90 -20.21
CA GLY A 181 14.54 19.21 -20.20
C GLY A 181 14.25 18.45 -18.89
N LEU A 182 14.83 18.88 -17.77
CA LEU A 182 14.68 18.25 -16.45
C LEU A 182 13.77 19.09 -15.54
N ARG A 183 13.31 18.50 -14.44
CA ARG A 183 12.65 19.28 -13.38
C ARG A 183 13.69 20.05 -12.58
N ILE A 184 13.30 21.20 -12.02
CA ILE A 184 14.18 22.06 -11.21
C ILE A 184 14.80 21.29 -10.04
N VAL A 185 14.01 20.40 -9.39
CA VAL A 185 14.51 19.57 -8.29
C VAL A 185 15.62 18.60 -8.73
N ASP A 186 15.55 18.07 -9.95
CA ASP A 186 16.54 17.12 -10.45
C ASP A 186 17.88 17.83 -10.71
N VAL A 187 17.83 19.05 -11.25
CA VAL A 187 19.02 19.93 -11.36
C VAL A 187 19.56 20.32 -9.97
N ALA A 188 18.67 20.62 -9.02
CA ALA A 188 19.08 20.92 -7.64
C ALA A 188 19.82 19.75 -7.00
N ARG A 189 19.35 18.50 -7.19
CA ARG A 189 20.05 17.29 -6.74
C ARG A 189 21.41 17.15 -7.39
N GLN A 190 21.50 17.21 -8.72
CA GLN A 190 22.77 17.11 -9.44
C GLN A 190 23.80 18.13 -8.96
N LEU A 191 23.36 19.36 -8.67
CA LEU A 191 24.22 20.42 -8.17
C LEU A 191 24.74 20.14 -6.75
N LEU A 192 23.92 19.51 -5.90
CA LEU A 192 24.29 19.14 -4.53
C LEU A 192 25.17 17.88 -4.47
N ASP A 193 25.01 16.97 -5.43
CA ASP A 193 25.77 15.71 -5.52
C ASP A 193 27.14 15.89 -6.19
N THR A 194 27.36 16.99 -6.91
CA THR A 194 28.67 17.31 -7.49
C THR A 194 29.61 17.78 -6.37
N PRO A 195 30.69 17.05 -6.05
CA PRO A 195 31.65 17.51 -5.06
C PRO A 195 32.26 18.82 -5.55
N SER A 196 32.19 19.86 -4.72
CA SER A 196 32.86 21.14 -4.96
C SER A 196 34.35 20.86 -5.16
N ARG A 197 34.82 20.98 -6.41
CA ARG A 197 36.26 20.98 -6.70
C ARG A 197 36.86 22.20 -5.99
N THR A 198 37.58 21.93 -4.92
CA THR A 198 38.48 22.86 -4.24
C THR A 198 39.59 23.31 -5.20
#